data_AF-A0AAD5HH28-F1
#
_entry.id   AF-A0AAD5HH28-F1
#
_cell.length_a   1.000
_cell.length_b   1.000
_cell.length_c   1.000
_cell.angle_alpha   90.00
_cell.angle_beta   90.00
_cell.angle_gamma   90.00
#
_symmetry.space_group_name_H-M   'P 1'
#
loop_
_entity.id
_entity.type
_entity.pdbx_description
1 polymer ?
#
loop_
_entity_poly.entity_id
_entity_poly.type
_entity_poly.pdbx_seq_one_letter_code
_entity_poly.pdbx_strand_id
1 'polypeptide(L)'
;MVASTSQEVIPEDPTAYKTQQYWEERYQKESPQVTFDWFKTYEDLKPTFNAAIPSKESSILMLGCGNSTLGEDMYDDGYKNITNIDYSATVIKQMAERCVDRPEMKWLEMDIRDLKFEDQSYDIVIDKGTMDALMCDRGDVWDPSPELIQEVKAEVDEVTRVLKVGGKFIYITFGQPHFRKRHLQRDCWDGIKVSTLGDAFHYFIYEMTKQS
;
A
#
# COMPACT_ATOMS: atom_id res chain seq x y z
N MET A 1 -19.72 0.03 -9.37
CA MET A 1 -18.88 -0.52 -8.30
C MET A 1 -19.72 -0.64 -7.04
N VAL A 2 -19.54 -1.71 -6.28
CA VAL A 2 -20.22 -1.92 -4.99
C VAL A 2 -19.12 -2.09 -3.95
N ALA A 3 -19.06 -1.20 -2.95
CA ALA A 3 -18.15 -1.37 -1.83
C ALA A 3 -18.54 -2.65 -1.06
N SER A 4 -17.59 -3.56 -0.84
CA SER A 4 -17.86 -4.78 -0.08
C SER A 4 -18.15 -4.43 1.37
N THR A 5 -19.25 -4.97 1.89
CA THR A 5 -19.59 -4.97 3.32
C THR A 5 -19.67 -6.40 3.87
N SER A 6 -19.26 -7.40 3.08
CA SER A 6 -19.42 -8.81 3.43
C SER A 6 -18.44 -9.21 4.52
N GLN A 7 -18.96 -9.86 5.57
CA GLN A 7 -18.15 -10.49 6.61
C GLN A 7 -17.65 -11.87 6.19
N GLU A 8 -18.16 -12.45 5.10
CA GLU A 8 -17.83 -13.80 4.63
C GLU A 8 -16.38 -13.92 4.12
N VAL A 9 -15.73 -12.79 3.85
CA VAL A 9 -14.33 -12.74 3.41
C VAL A 9 -13.35 -12.56 4.56
N ILE A 10 -13.81 -12.39 5.79
CA ILE A 10 -12.94 -12.32 6.97
C ILE A 10 -12.48 -13.75 7.30
N PRO A 11 -11.17 -14.04 7.32
CA PRO A 11 -10.67 -15.38 7.62
C PRO A 11 -10.91 -15.71 9.10
N GLU A 12 -11.12 -16.99 9.39
CA GLU A 12 -11.20 -17.48 10.77
C GLU A 12 -9.87 -17.28 11.53
N ASP A 13 -8.74 -17.44 10.82
CA ASP A 13 -7.40 -17.17 11.32
C ASP A 13 -6.83 -15.89 10.70
N PRO A 14 -6.59 -14.82 11.49
CA PRO A 14 -6.02 -13.57 10.96
C PRO A 14 -4.66 -13.74 10.27
N THR A 15 -3.89 -14.78 10.59
CA THR A 15 -2.60 -15.01 9.92
C THR A 15 -2.76 -15.38 8.45
N ALA A 16 -3.96 -15.75 8.01
CA ALA A 16 -4.26 -15.98 6.60
C ALA A 16 -3.98 -14.73 5.75
N TYR A 17 -4.14 -13.51 6.31
CA TYR A 17 -3.84 -12.25 5.62
C TYR A 17 -2.38 -12.12 5.16
N LYS A 18 -1.44 -12.87 5.74
CA LYS A 18 -0.04 -12.92 5.28
C LYS A 18 0.12 -13.71 3.97
N THR A 19 -0.82 -14.59 3.66
CA THR A 19 -0.65 -15.58 2.61
C THR A 19 -1.22 -15.10 1.29
N GLN A 20 -0.44 -15.24 0.22
CA GLN A 20 -0.90 -15.00 -1.15
C GLN A 20 -2.14 -15.85 -1.46
N GLN A 21 -2.19 -17.09 -0.96
CA GLN A 21 -3.32 -18.00 -1.18
C GLN A 21 -4.66 -17.41 -0.70
N TYR A 22 -4.71 -16.85 0.51
CA TYR A 22 -5.94 -16.24 1.02
C TYR A 22 -6.45 -15.12 0.11
N TRP A 23 -5.56 -14.21 -0.31
CA TRP A 23 -5.95 -13.09 -1.17
C TRP A 23 -6.38 -13.56 -2.54
N GLU A 24 -5.64 -14.49 -3.14
CA GLU A 24 -5.99 -15.09 -4.42
C GLU A 24 -7.38 -15.76 -4.37
N GLU A 25 -7.68 -16.55 -3.34
CA GLU A 25 -8.99 -17.15 -3.14
C GLU A 25 -10.10 -16.12 -2.92
N ARG A 26 -9.81 -15.05 -2.16
CA ARG A 26 -10.77 -13.95 -1.93
C ARG A 26 -11.13 -13.28 -3.25
N TYR A 27 -10.13 -12.88 -4.04
CA TYR A 27 -10.35 -12.18 -5.30
C TYR A 27 -10.99 -13.07 -6.37
N GLN A 28 -10.79 -14.39 -6.33
CA GLN A 28 -11.51 -15.33 -7.21
C GLN A 28 -12.99 -15.46 -6.86
N LYS A 29 -13.36 -15.29 -5.58
CA LYS A 29 -14.76 -15.39 -5.11
C LYS A 29 -15.52 -14.08 -5.27
N GLU A 30 -14.86 -12.94 -5.07
CA GLU A 30 -15.46 -11.62 -5.24
C GLU A 30 -15.72 -11.31 -6.73
N SER A 31 -16.85 -10.66 -7.03
CA SER A 31 -17.11 -10.16 -8.38
C SER A 31 -16.13 -9.02 -8.70
N PRO A 32 -15.63 -8.87 -9.94
CA PRO A 32 -14.75 -7.77 -10.34
C PRO A 32 -15.34 -6.36 -10.12
N GLN A 33 -16.67 -6.25 -9.97
CA GLN A 33 -17.35 -4.99 -9.67
C GLN A 33 -17.34 -4.61 -8.18
N VAL A 34 -16.90 -5.53 -7.32
CA VAL A 34 -16.74 -5.31 -5.89
C VAL A 34 -15.43 -4.56 -5.67
N THR A 35 -15.51 -3.51 -4.86
CA THR A 35 -14.35 -2.73 -4.43
C THR A 35 -14.21 -2.82 -2.92
N PHE A 36 -13.00 -2.76 -2.41
CA PHE A 36 -12.77 -2.72 -0.97
C PHE A 36 -11.59 -1.82 -0.63
N ASP A 37 -11.87 -0.82 0.20
CA ASP A 37 -10.86 0.09 0.71
C ASP A 37 -10.56 -0.22 2.17
N TRP A 38 -9.36 -0.75 2.40
CA TRP A 38 -8.79 -0.76 3.72
C TRP A 38 -8.55 0.68 4.20
N PHE A 39 -9.00 0.94 5.43
CA PHE A 39 -8.85 2.18 6.19
C PHE A 39 -9.67 3.36 5.67
N LYS A 40 -9.23 3.99 4.60
CA LYS A 40 -9.67 5.30 4.14
C LYS A 40 -9.73 5.36 2.62
N THR A 41 -10.72 6.08 2.10
CA THR A 41 -10.91 6.29 0.66
C THR A 41 -9.98 7.40 0.14
N TYR A 42 -9.90 7.58 -1.18
CA TYR A 42 -9.17 8.70 -1.74
C TYR A 42 -9.69 10.06 -1.25
N GLU A 43 -11.02 10.22 -1.12
CA GLU A 43 -11.61 11.48 -0.66
C GLU A 43 -11.07 11.91 0.72
N ASP A 44 -11.00 10.95 1.66
CA ASP A 44 -10.43 11.16 2.99
C ASP A 44 -8.93 11.51 2.95
N LEU A 45 -8.19 10.91 2.03
CA LEU A 45 -6.72 11.01 1.92
C LEU A 45 -6.25 12.14 0.98
N LYS A 46 -7.14 12.71 0.18
CA LYS A 46 -6.84 13.75 -0.81
C LYS A 46 -6.09 14.95 -0.22
N PRO A 47 -6.45 15.49 0.97
CA PRO A 47 -5.67 16.57 1.58
C PRO A 47 -4.23 16.17 1.87
N THR A 48 -4.00 14.94 2.34
CA THR A 48 -2.66 14.39 2.58
C THR A 48 -1.89 14.29 1.28
N PHE A 49 -2.47 13.70 0.23
CA PHE A 49 -1.78 13.56 -1.06
C PHE A 49 -1.46 14.90 -1.70
N ASN A 50 -2.37 15.87 -1.64
CA ASN A 50 -2.12 17.23 -2.16
C ASN A 50 -0.96 17.93 -1.43
N ALA A 51 -0.75 17.63 -0.15
CA ALA A 51 0.36 18.19 0.62
C ALA A 51 1.68 17.42 0.41
N ALA A 52 1.58 16.10 0.24
CA ALA A 52 2.75 15.22 0.19
C ALA A 52 3.35 15.11 -1.22
N ILE A 53 2.50 15.04 -2.26
CA ILE A 53 2.90 14.79 -3.64
C ILE A 53 3.11 16.14 -4.35
N PRO A 54 4.33 16.44 -4.82
CA PRO A 54 4.66 17.78 -5.32
C PRO A 54 4.05 18.11 -6.69
N SER A 55 3.68 17.10 -7.49
CA SER A 55 3.15 17.28 -8.84
C SER A 55 2.19 16.16 -9.24
N LYS A 56 1.18 16.48 -10.06
CA LYS A 56 0.31 15.48 -10.69
C LYS A 56 1.06 14.59 -11.70
N GLU A 57 2.22 15.06 -12.18
CA GLU A 57 3.12 14.31 -13.07
C GLU A 57 4.07 13.35 -12.35
N SER A 58 4.05 13.33 -11.01
CA SER A 58 4.89 12.42 -10.23
C SER A 58 4.61 10.96 -10.61
N SER A 59 5.69 10.18 -10.75
CA SER A 59 5.61 8.72 -10.89
C SER A 59 5.27 8.09 -9.54
N ILE A 60 4.14 7.37 -9.50
CA ILE A 60 3.59 6.76 -8.28
C ILE A 60 3.60 5.25 -8.40
N LEU A 61 4.14 4.58 -7.38
CA LEU A 61 4.04 3.13 -7.20
C LEU A 61 3.08 2.84 -6.03
N MET A 62 2.02 2.08 -6.29
CA MET A 62 1.06 1.62 -5.30
C MET A 62 1.37 0.16 -4.93
N LEU A 63 1.77 -0.06 -3.68
CA LEU A 63 2.06 -1.37 -3.12
C LEU A 63 0.77 -2.06 -2.67
N GLY A 64 0.65 -3.35 -2.98
CA GLY A 64 -0.51 -4.19 -2.63
C GLY A 64 -1.84 -3.52 -2.90
N CYS A 65 -2.07 -3.15 -4.17
CA CYS A 65 -3.21 -2.31 -4.55
C CYS A 65 -4.57 -2.97 -4.27
N GLY A 66 -4.62 -4.31 -4.24
CA GLY A 66 -5.86 -5.06 -4.13
C GLY A 66 -6.92 -4.59 -5.13
N ASN A 67 -8.19 -4.58 -4.70
CA ASN A 67 -9.32 -4.07 -5.46
C ASN A 67 -9.83 -2.69 -4.99
N SER A 68 -8.98 -1.93 -4.28
CA SER A 68 -9.25 -0.55 -3.82
C SER A 68 -9.49 0.40 -4.99
N THR A 69 -10.33 1.42 -4.81
CA THR A 69 -10.51 2.47 -5.82
C THR A 69 -9.47 3.58 -5.74
N LEU A 70 -8.54 3.53 -4.77
CA LEU A 70 -7.57 4.60 -4.52
C LEU A 70 -6.80 5.00 -5.79
N GLY A 71 -6.34 4.02 -6.58
CA GLY A 71 -5.60 4.29 -7.82
C GLY A 71 -6.46 4.92 -8.92
N GLU A 72 -7.70 4.46 -9.05
CA GLU A 72 -8.69 4.99 -10.00
C GLU A 72 -9.06 6.44 -9.65
N ASP A 73 -9.36 6.70 -8.38
CA ASP A 73 -9.75 8.01 -7.89
C ASP A 73 -8.59 9.03 -7.98
N MET A 74 -7.36 8.59 -7.69
CA MET A 74 -6.16 9.40 -7.92
C MET A 74 -5.97 9.72 -9.40
N TYR A 75 -6.15 8.73 -10.27
CA TYR A 75 -6.05 8.90 -11.71
C TYR A 75 -7.08 9.91 -12.24
N ASP A 76 -8.33 9.80 -11.78
CA ASP A 76 -9.41 10.69 -12.16
C ASP A 76 -9.18 12.13 -11.62
N ASP A 77 -8.46 12.28 -10.51
CA ASP A 77 -7.99 13.56 -9.97
C ASP A 77 -6.67 14.06 -10.59
N GLY A 78 -6.21 13.43 -11.68
CA GLY A 78 -5.13 13.93 -12.53
C GLY A 78 -3.76 13.27 -12.34
N TYR A 79 -3.60 12.33 -11.40
CA TYR A 79 -2.35 11.58 -11.29
C TYR A 79 -2.27 10.50 -12.37
N LYS A 80 -1.64 10.79 -13.52
CA LYS A 80 -1.68 9.88 -14.69
C LYS A 80 -0.61 8.80 -14.70
N ASN A 81 0.48 8.98 -13.94
CA ASN A 81 1.61 8.06 -13.93
C ASN A 81 1.59 7.12 -12.70
N ILE A 82 0.61 6.21 -12.67
CA ILE A 82 0.40 5.27 -11.56
C ILE A 82 0.72 3.84 -12.00
N THR A 83 1.64 3.19 -11.28
CA THR A 83 1.90 1.75 -11.36
C THR A 83 1.33 1.08 -10.12
N ASN A 84 0.46 0.10 -10.31
CA ASN A 84 -0.19 -0.66 -9.25
C ASN A 84 0.36 -2.08 -9.25
N ILE A 85 0.76 -2.56 -8.08
CA ILE A 85 1.26 -3.91 -7.91
C ILE A 85 0.53 -4.65 -6.80
N ASP A 86 0.39 -5.96 -7.00
CA ASP A 86 -0.14 -6.90 -6.02
C ASP A 86 0.40 -8.29 -6.39
N TYR A 87 0.65 -9.16 -5.41
CA TYR A 87 1.10 -10.51 -5.69
C TYR A 87 -0.02 -11.45 -6.14
N SER A 88 -1.29 -11.02 -6.12
CA SER A 88 -2.42 -11.80 -6.63
C SER A 88 -2.60 -11.54 -8.13
N ALA A 89 -2.33 -12.57 -8.93
CA ALA A 89 -2.57 -12.53 -10.38
C ALA A 89 -4.05 -12.25 -10.70
N THR A 90 -4.97 -12.79 -9.89
CA THR A 90 -6.41 -12.57 -10.09
C THR A 90 -6.77 -11.10 -9.94
N VAL A 91 -6.35 -10.43 -8.86
CA VAL A 91 -6.74 -9.03 -8.67
C VAL A 91 -6.11 -8.12 -9.71
N ILE A 92 -4.85 -8.36 -10.07
CA ILE A 92 -4.17 -7.60 -11.12
C ILE A 92 -4.91 -7.70 -12.45
N LYS A 93 -5.34 -8.90 -12.84
CA LYS A 93 -6.13 -9.10 -14.06
C LYS A 93 -7.47 -8.37 -13.98
N GLN A 94 -8.21 -8.53 -12.88
CA GLN A 94 -9.50 -7.89 -12.68
C GLN A 94 -9.40 -6.36 -12.75
N MET A 95 -8.38 -5.78 -12.11
CA MET A 95 -8.15 -4.34 -12.09
C MET A 95 -7.73 -3.81 -13.48
N ALA A 96 -6.87 -4.54 -14.20
CA ALA A 96 -6.50 -4.18 -15.56
C ALA A 96 -7.72 -4.16 -16.51
N GLU A 97 -8.62 -5.14 -16.39
CA GLU A 97 -9.88 -5.19 -17.15
C GLU A 97 -10.87 -4.09 -16.70
N ARG A 98 -10.90 -3.76 -15.41
CA ARG A 98 -11.76 -2.70 -14.85
C ARG A 98 -11.35 -1.31 -15.30
N CYS A 99 -10.05 -1.07 -15.45
CA CYS A 99 -9.47 0.26 -15.70
C CYS A 99 -9.01 0.44 -17.15
N VAL A 100 -9.64 -0.24 -18.12
CA VAL A 100 -9.31 -0.13 -19.55
C VAL A 100 -9.48 1.30 -20.12
N ASP A 101 -10.29 2.13 -19.46
CA ASP A 101 -10.51 3.54 -19.77
C ASP A 101 -9.46 4.48 -19.15
N ARG A 102 -8.48 3.93 -18.41
CA ARG A 102 -7.35 4.62 -17.78
C ARG A 102 -6.03 4.07 -18.31
N PRO A 103 -5.73 4.23 -19.61
CA PRO A 103 -4.70 3.45 -20.31
C PRO A 103 -3.27 3.71 -19.83
N GLU A 104 -3.01 4.81 -19.14
CA GLU A 104 -1.69 5.12 -18.55
C GLU A 104 -1.43 4.36 -17.24
N MET A 105 -2.47 3.83 -16.58
CA MET A 105 -2.29 3.00 -15.38
C MET A 105 -1.66 1.67 -15.75
N LYS A 106 -0.66 1.26 -14.96
CA LYS A 106 -0.02 -0.05 -15.08
C LYS A 106 -0.49 -0.95 -13.94
N TRP A 107 -0.65 -2.24 -14.26
CA TRP A 107 -1.09 -3.28 -13.33
C TRP A 107 -0.14 -4.47 -13.49
N LEU A 108 0.64 -4.77 -12.45
CA LEU A 108 1.71 -5.78 -12.52
C LEU A 108 1.61 -6.73 -11.33
N GLU A 109 1.67 -8.03 -11.60
CA GLU A 109 1.83 -9.04 -10.55
C GLU A 109 3.26 -8.94 -9.99
N MET A 110 3.38 -8.63 -8.70
CA MET A 110 4.69 -8.44 -8.06
C MET A 110 4.61 -8.54 -6.54
N ASP A 111 5.63 -9.15 -5.94
CA ASP A 111 5.83 -9.14 -4.49
C ASP A 111 6.55 -7.83 -4.07
N ILE A 112 6.00 -7.14 -3.07
CA ILE A 112 6.53 -5.86 -2.59
C ILE A 112 7.92 -5.99 -1.95
N ARG A 113 8.32 -7.22 -1.56
CA ARG A 113 9.61 -7.53 -0.96
C ARG A 113 10.71 -7.75 -2.01
N ASP A 114 10.36 -7.76 -3.30
CA ASP A 114 11.26 -8.02 -4.42
C ASP A 114 10.77 -7.28 -5.68
N LEU A 115 10.89 -5.95 -5.67
CA LEU A 115 10.41 -5.06 -6.72
C LEU A 115 11.28 -5.17 -7.98
N LYS A 116 10.66 -5.50 -9.11
CA LYS A 116 11.33 -5.65 -10.41
C LYS A 116 11.49 -4.33 -11.17
N PHE A 117 11.83 -3.27 -10.44
CA PHE A 117 12.10 -1.94 -10.97
C PHE A 117 13.55 -1.55 -10.72
N GLU A 118 14.06 -0.67 -11.58
CA GLU A 118 15.37 -0.06 -11.40
C GLU A 118 15.40 0.85 -10.18
N ASP A 119 16.59 1.05 -9.62
CA ASP A 119 16.83 2.00 -8.55
C ASP A 119 16.38 3.42 -8.97
N GLN A 120 15.81 4.17 -8.03
CA GLN A 120 15.42 5.57 -8.26
C GLN A 120 14.46 5.76 -9.45
N SER A 121 13.50 4.84 -9.62
CA SER A 121 12.51 4.88 -10.69
C SER A 121 11.24 5.67 -10.33
N TYR A 122 10.91 5.82 -9.04
CA TYR A 122 9.66 6.45 -8.60
C TYR A 122 9.87 7.70 -7.74
N ASP A 123 8.95 8.67 -7.89
CA ASP A 123 8.90 9.87 -7.05
C ASP A 123 8.13 9.61 -5.76
N ILE A 124 7.06 8.82 -5.83
CA ILE A 124 6.19 8.48 -4.70
C ILE A 124 5.98 6.98 -4.66
N VAL A 125 6.06 6.41 -3.46
CA VAL A 125 5.59 5.06 -3.16
C VAL A 125 4.50 5.14 -2.10
N ILE A 126 3.40 4.42 -2.29
CA ILE A 126 2.25 4.40 -1.38
C ILE A 126 1.99 2.96 -0.94
N ASP A 127 1.93 2.75 0.37
CA ASP A 127 1.34 1.54 0.99
C ASP A 127 0.08 1.96 1.76
N LYS A 128 -1.03 1.27 1.51
CA LYS A 128 -2.27 1.39 2.29
C LYS A 128 -2.73 0.02 2.79
N GLY A 129 -2.07 -0.46 3.83
CA GLY A 129 -2.45 -1.65 4.58
C GLY A 129 -1.82 -2.94 4.10
N THR A 130 -0.85 -2.87 3.18
CA THR A 130 -0.16 -4.06 2.67
C THR A 130 0.83 -4.57 3.71
N MET A 131 1.63 -3.68 4.30
CA MET A 131 2.46 -4.01 5.46
C MET A 131 1.63 -4.52 6.66
N ASP A 132 0.40 -4.04 6.84
CA ASP A 132 -0.49 -4.55 7.89
C ASP A 132 -0.84 -6.03 7.67
N ALA A 133 -1.10 -6.43 6.41
CA ALA A 133 -1.33 -7.82 6.05
C ALA A 133 -0.09 -8.70 6.31
N LEU A 134 1.11 -8.20 5.97
CA LEU A 134 2.38 -8.88 6.32
C LEU A 134 2.56 -9.02 7.84
N MET A 135 2.09 -8.04 8.62
CA MET A 135 2.22 -8.01 10.07
C MET A 135 1.05 -8.65 10.82
N CYS A 136 0.09 -9.27 10.12
CA CYS A 136 -0.98 -10.07 10.73
C CYS A 136 -0.43 -11.39 11.29
N ASP A 137 0.24 -11.32 12.43
CA ASP A 137 0.84 -12.47 13.13
C ASP A 137 0.19 -12.75 14.49
N ARG A 138 0.36 -13.97 15.01
CA ARG A 138 -0.01 -14.35 16.39
C ARG A 138 1.08 -14.05 17.42
N GLY A 139 2.25 -13.59 16.96
CA GLY A 139 3.38 -13.23 17.80
C GLY A 139 3.13 -12.01 18.69
N ASP A 140 4.04 -11.78 19.65
CA ASP A 140 3.99 -10.57 20.48
C ASP A 140 4.28 -9.34 19.60
N VAL A 141 3.36 -8.38 19.58
CA VAL A 141 3.56 -7.11 18.88
C VAL A 141 4.75 -6.32 19.44
N TRP A 142 5.18 -6.58 20.69
CA TRP A 142 6.37 -5.99 21.29
C TRP A 142 7.65 -6.73 20.90
N ASP A 143 7.56 -8.04 20.64
CA ASP A 143 8.69 -8.91 20.27
C ASP A 143 8.34 -9.78 19.04
N PRO A 144 8.25 -9.16 17.84
CA PRO A 144 7.90 -9.87 16.62
C PRO A 144 9.01 -10.85 16.23
N SER A 145 8.64 -11.92 15.53
CA SER A 145 9.59 -12.93 15.10
C SER A 145 10.67 -12.34 14.17
N PRO A 146 11.90 -12.90 14.17
CA PRO A 146 12.95 -12.48 13.24
C PRO A 146 12.52 -12.55 11.77
N GLU A 147 11.72 -13.55 11.41
CA GLU A 147 11.19 -13.72 10.06
C GLU A 147 10.27 -12.56 9.68
N LEU A 148 9.34 -12.18 10.56
CA LEU A 148 8.45 -11.03 10.31
C LEU A 148 9.24 -9.73 10.19
N ILE A 149 10.25 -9.54 11.06
CA ILE A 149 11.13 -8.38 10.99
C ILE A 149 11.84 -8.34 9.63
N GLN A 150 12.31 -9.48 9.12
CA GLN A 150 12.99 -9.56 7.84
C GLN A 150 12.05 -9.28 6.66
N GLU A 151 10.82 -9.77 6.68
CA GLU A 151 9.82 -9.53 5.63
C GLU A 151 9.46 -8.04 5.51
N VAL A 152 9.15 -7.40 6.65
CA VAL A 152 8.85 -5.96 6.69
C VAL A 152 10.09 -5.13 6.34
N LYS A 153 11.28 -5.60 6.75
CA LYS A 153 12.55 -4.96 6.36
C LYS A 153 12.73 -4.98 4.85
N ALA A 154 12.45 -6.11 4.19
CA ALA A 154 12.61 -6.27 2.75
C ALA A 154 11.71 -5.31 1.95
N GLU A 155 10.45 -5.16 2.36
CA GLU A 155 9.55 -4.15 1.76
C GLU A 155 10.15 -2.74 1.86
N VAL A 156 10.50 -2.29 3.06
CA VAL A 156 11.02 -0.93 3.26
C VAL A 156 12.35 -0.73 2.52
N ASP A 157 13.21 -1.76 2.45
CA ASP A 157 14.46 -1.69 1.69
C ASP A 157 14.20 -1.51 0.19
N GLU A 158 13.26 -2.28 -0.38
CA GLU A 158 12.88 -2.13 -1.79
C GLU A 158 12.26 -0.78 -2.07
N VAL A 159 11.41 -0.25 -1.17
CA VAL A 159 10.90 1.12 -1.25
C VAL A 159 12.04 2.13 -1.26
N THR A 160 13.02 2.00 -0.37
CA THR A 160 14.18 2.91 -0.33
C THR A 160 14.95 2.85 -1.65
N ARG A 161 15.09 1.66 -2.24
CA ARG A 161 15.86 1.45 -3.46
C ARG A 161 15.19 2.09 -4.68
N VAL A 162 13.90 1.84 -4.88
CA VAL A 162 13.16 2.35 -6.04
C VAL A 162 12.82 3.84 -5.94
N LEU A 163 12.82 4.43 -4.75
CA LEU A 163 12.61 5.86 -4.58
C LEU A 163 13.82 6.68 -5.06
N LYS A 164 13.54 7.73 -5.83
CA LYS A 164 14.51 8.79 -6.13
C LYS A 164 14.90 9.54 -4.87
N VAL A 165 16.09 10.15 -4.89
CA VAL A 165 16.44 11.17 -3.87
C VAL A 165 15.42 12.32 -3.97
N GLY A 166 14.88 12.74 -2.82
CA GLY A 166 13.76 13.67 -2.70
C GLY A 166 12.38 13.02 -2.86
N GLY A 167 12.31 11.75 -3.27
CA GLY A 167 11.07 10.98 -3.34
C GLY A 167 10.51 10.64 -1.96
N LYS A 168 9.23 10.30 -1.90
CA LYS A 168 8.51 10.05 -0.64
C LYS A 168 7.88 8.68 -0.58
N PHE A 169 8.00 8.05 0.59
CA PHE A 169 7.18 6.93 0.98
C PHE A 169 6.03 7.43 1.86
N ILE A 170 4.79 7.09 1.49
CA ILE A 170 3.57 7.40 2.24
C ILE A 170 2.95 6.06 2.67
N TYR A 171 2.94 5.79 3.96
CA TYR A 171 2.38 4.57 4.53
C TYR A 171 1.16 4.89 5.40
N ILE A 172 0.02 4.31 5.06
CA ILE A 172 -1.27 4.54 5.71
C ILE A 172 -1.71 3.25 6.40
N THR A 173 -1.96 3.32 7.70
CA THR A 173 -2.16 2.13 8.55
C THR A 173 -2.99 2.45 9.80
N PHE A 174 -3.52 1.43 10.47
CA PHE A 174 -4.00 1.56 11.85
C PHE A 174 -2.89 1.37 12.90
N GLY A 175 -1.69 0.94 12.48
CA GLY A 175 -0.55 0.67 13.33
C GLY A 175 0.02 1.93 13.97
N GLN A 176 0.06 1.94 15.31
CA GLN A 176 0.52 3.10 16.08
C GLN A 176 2.05 3.31 15.98
N PRO A 177 2.54 4.54 16.20
CA PRO A 177 3.95 4.88 16.04
C PRO A 177 4.91 4.04 16.86
N HIS A 178 4.50 3.67 18.08
CA HIS A 178 5.29 2.82 18.99
C HIS A 178 5.59 1.44 18.38
N PHE A 179 4.72 0.92 17.51
CA PHE A 179 4.90 -0.38 16.86
C PHE A 179 5.50 -0.27 15.46
N ARG A 180 5.14 0.77 14.69
CA ARG A 180 5.52 0.87 13.27
C ARG A 180 6.87 1.55 13.03
N LYS A 181 7.22 2.62 13.77
CA LYS A 181 8.42 3.42 13.47
C LYS A 181 9.72 2.60 13.44
N ARG A 182 9.85 1.62 14.34
CA ARG A 182 11.04 0.75 14.40
C ARG A 182 11.27 -0.07 13.13
N HIS A 183 10.22 -0.38 12.38
CA HIS A 183 10.32 -1.15 11.14
C HIS A 183 10.62 -0.25 9.93
N LEU A 184 10.15 1.00 9.98
CA LEU A 184 10.32 2.00 8.93
C LEU A 184 11.70 2.68 8.94
N GLN A 185 12.39 2.73 10.08
CA GLN A 185 13.62 3.51 10.23
C GLN A 185 14.72 3.06 9.27
N ARG A 186 15.28 4.01 8.52
CA ARG A 186 16.49 3.87 7.70
C ARG A 186 17.31 5.15 7.79
N ASP A 187 18.60 5.06 7.50
CA ASP A 187 19.52 6.21 7.58
C ASP A 187 19.30 7.23 6.46
N CYS A 188 18.68 6.82 5.35
CA CYS A 188 18.39 7.68 4.20
C CYS A 188 17.17 8.60 4.39
N TRP A 189 16.39 8.44 5.47
CA TRP A 189 15.19 9.25 5.69
C TRP A 189 15.50 10.58 6.36
N ASP A 190 14.81 11.64 5.93
CA ASP A 190 14.70 12.91 6.66
C ASP A 190 13.71 12.80 7.83
N GLY A 191 13.98 11.85 8.73
CA GLY A 191 13.05 11.48 9.79
C GLY A 191 11.75 10.85 9.29
N ILE A 192 10.88 10.53 10.25
CA ILE A 192 9.57 9.92 10.00
C ILE A 192 8.50 10.87 10.56
N LYS A 193 7.83 11.59 9.65
CA LYS A 193 6.68 12.43 9.99
C LYS A 193 5.46 11.54 10.17
N VAL A 194 4.68 11.82 11.22
CA VAL A 194 3.44 11.09 11.51
C VAL A 194 2.30 12.09 11.65
N SER A 195 1.21 11.84 10.94
CA SER A 195 -0.07 12.50 11.12
C SER A 195 -1.16 11.47 11.40
N THR A 196 -2.32 11.93 11.88
CA THR A 196 -3.47 11.09 12.18
C THR A 196 -4.69 11.54 11.39
N LEU A 197 -5.55 10.59 11.04
CA LEU A 197 -6.78 10.84 10.31
C LEU A 197 -7.95 10.10 10.99
N GLY A 198 -9.02 10.82 11.30
CA GLY A 198 -10.19 10.34 12.04
C GLY A 198 -10.28 10.91 13.46
N ASP A 199 -11.51 11.03 13.99
CA ASP A 199 -11.78 11.74 15.26
C ASP A 199 -11.89 10.82 16.49
N ALA A 200 -12.23 9.54 16.30
CA ALA A 200 -12.46 8.57 17.39
C ALA A 200 -11.46 7.40 17.37
N PHE A 201 -11.23 6.81 16.20
CA PHE A 201 -10.15 5.88 15.93
C PHE A 201 -9.22 6.52 14.92
N HIS A 202 -7.96 6.70 15.29
CA HIS A 202 -6.97 7.30 14.40
C HIS A 202 -6.40 6.24 13.46
N TYR A 203 -6.46 6.52 12.17
CA TYR A 203 -5.49 5.97 11.22
C TYR A 203 -4.23 6.83 11.29
N PHE A 204 -3.07 6.21 11.10
CA PHE A 204 -1.77 6.86 11.09
C PHE A 204 -1.26 6.93 9.66
N ILE A 205 -0.69 8.08 9.32
CA ILE A 205 -0.02 8.31 8.06
C ILE A 205 1.43 8.63 8.38
N TYR A 206 2.33 7.80 7.85
CA TYR A 206 3.77 7.98 7.94
C TYR A 206 4.26 8.54 6.61
N GLU A 207 4.95 9.68 6.67
CA GLU A 207 5.59 10.29 5.52
C GLU A 207 7.11 10.29 5.74
N MET A 208 7.85 9.66 4.83
CA MET A 208 9.32 9.62 4.83
C MET A 208 9.84 10.17 3.52
N THR A 209 10.79 11.11 3.57
CA THR A 209 11.45 11.67 2.39
C THR A 209 12.86 11.12 2.30
N LYS A 210 13.26 10.60 1.13
CA LYS A 210 14.61 10.07 0.88
C LYS A 210 15.60 11.22 0.67
N GLN A 211 16.71 11.24 1.41
CA GLN A 211 17.77 12.24 1.31
C GLN A 211 19.06 11.73 0.66
N SER A 212 19.29 10.41 0.69
CA SER A 212 20.47 9.75 0.12
C SER A 212 20.16 8.37 -0.43
#